data_AF-A0A9E5TK08-F1
#
_entry.id   AF-A0A9E5TK08-F1
#
_cell.length_a   1.000
_cell.length_b   1.000
_cell.length_c   1.000
_cell.angle_alpha   90.00
_cell.angle_beta   90.00
_cell.angle_gamma   90.00
#
_symmetry.space_group_name_H-M   'P 1'
#
loop_
_entity.id
_entity.type
_entity.pdbx_description
1 polymer ?
#
loop_
_entity_poly.entity_id
_entity_poly.type
_entity_poly.pdbx_seq_one_letter_code
_entity_poly.pdbx_strand_id
1 'polypeptide(L)'
;GGKTYTAWLIARGLIEKLSGKGDKRPLLFLDTETGSDFLVTLAKEAKVPLYVAKTRAFSDLVQGVVDAEKEGAVLVIDSITHFWQELLTSYAKAKGRTGGKLYFQDWGPIKETWRGFTDLF
;
A
#
# COMPACT_ATOMS: atom_id res chain seq x y z
N GLY A 1 -11.38 4.39 10.00
CA GLY A 1 -12.76 4.88 10.19
C GLY A 1 -13.44 5.10 8.83
N GLY A 2 -13.52 6.35 8.36
CA GLY A 2 -14.20 6.66 7.08
C GLY A 2 -13.36 6.43 5.82
N LYS A 3 -12.06 6.74 5.84
CA LYS A 3 -11.17 6.66 4.66
C LYS A 3 -11.08 5.24 4.09
N THR A 4 -10.77 4.28 4.96
CA THR A 4 -10.70 2.85 4.66
C THR A 4 -12.01 2.31 4.09
N TYR A 5 -13.15 2.74 4.64
CA TYR A 5 -14.48 2.32 4.17
C TYR A 5 -14.82 2.91 2.80
N THR A 6 -14.54 4.19 2.57
CA THR A 6 -14.72 4.80 1.25
C THR A 6 -13.82 4.16 0.20
N ALA A 7 -12.55 3.87 0.53
CA ALA A 7 -11.63 3.16 -0.36
C ALA A 7 -12.17 1.77 -0.72
N TRP A 8 -12.74 1.05 0.24
CA TRP A 8 -13.41 -0.23 0.00
C TRP A 8 -14.59 -0.10 -0.96
N LEU A 9 -15.49 0.89 -0.78
CA LEU A 9 -16.64 1.07 -1.67
C LEU A 9 -16.21 1.32 -3.12
N ILE A 10 -15.17 2.14 -3.32
CA ILE A 10 -14.61 2.42 -4.65
C ILE A 10 -14.00 1.14 -5.23
N ALA A 11 -13.14 0.46 -4.48
CA ALA A 11 -12.47 -0.76 -4.93
C ALA A 11 -13.47 -1.86 -5.30
N ARG A 12 -14.50 -2.06 -4.48
CA ARG A 12 -15.59 -3.01 -4.74
C ARG A 12 -16.30 -2.68 -6.05
N GLY A 13 -16.71 -1.42 -6.26
CA GLY A 13 -17.40 -1.03 -7.49
C GLY A 13 -16.56 -1.24 -8.76
N LEU A 14 -15.24 -1.00 -8.67
CA LEU A 14 -14.31 -1.29 -9.76
C LEU A 14 -14.21 -2.81 -10.03
N ILE A 15 -14.08 -3.62 -8.98
CA ILE A 15 -13.99 -5.08 -9.09
C ILE A 15 -15.29 -5.69 -9.64
N GLU A 16 -16.45 -5.22 -9.22
CA GLU A 16 -17.75 -5.67 -9.75
C GLU A 16 -17.84 -5.40 -11.27
N LYS A 17 -17.39 -4.21 -11.71
CA LYS A 17 -17.35 -3.84 -13.12
C LYS A 17 -16.36 -4.70 -13.94
N LEU A 18 -15.20 -5.03 -13.38
CA LEU A 18 -14.20 -5.89 -14.02
C LEU A 18 -14.66 -7.35 -14.05
N SER A 19 -15.26 -7.83 -12.97
CA SER A 19 -15.86 -9.17 -12.87
C SER A 19 -16.95 -9.40 -13.91
N GLY A 20 -17.78 -8.38 -14.18
CA GLY A 20 -18.76 -8.42 -15.27
C GLY A 20 -18.16 -8.62 -16.67
N LYS A 21 -16.84 -8.41 -16.82
CA LYS A 21 -16.07 -8.67 -18.04
C LYS A 21 -15.22 -9.95 -17.97
N GLY A 22 -15.39 -10.76 -16.92
CA GLY A 22 -14.68 -12.02 -16.72
C GLY A 22 -13.35 -11.91 -15.95
N ASP A 23 -12.97 -10.73 -15.45
CA ASP A 23 -11.81 -10.59 -14.56
C ASP A 23 -12.10 -11.28 -13.22
N LYS A 24 -11.12 -11.99 -12.66
CA LYS A 24 -11.24 -12.70 -11.38
C LYS A 24 -10.11 -12.35 -10.41
N ARG A 25 -9.28 -11.38 -10.77
CA ARG A 25 -8.14 -10.97 -9.96
C ARG A 25 -8.60 -10.36 -8.63
N PRO A 26 -7.86 -10.60 -7.54
CA PRO A 26 -8.18 -10.11 -6.20
C PRO A 26 -8.05 -8.59 -6.03
N LEU A 27 -8.68 -8.09 -4.96
CA LEU A 27 -8.29 -6.87 -4.28
C LEU A 27 -7.00 -7.12 -3.49
N LEU A 28 -5.96 -6.32 -3.73
CA LEU A 28 -4.78 -6.28 -2.88
C LEU A 28 -4.88 -5.09 -1.92
N PHE A 29 -4.45 -5.28 -0.67
CA PHE A 29 -4.53 -4.27 0.37
C PHE A 29 -3.24 -4.20 1.18
N LEU A 30 -2.54 -3.07 1.12
CA LEU A 30 -1.43 -2.74 2.01
C LEU A 30 -1.96 -1.97 3.22
N ASP A 31 -1.92 -2.61 4.39
CA ASP A 31 -2.48 -2.08 5.64
C ASP A 31 -1.38 -1.71 6.64
N THR A 32 -1.18 -0.41 6.82
CA THR A 32 -0.23 0.16 7.78
C THR A 32 -0.89 0.56 9.11
N GLU A 33 -2.23 0.60 9.15
CA GLU A 33 -3.06 1.20 10.21
C GLU A 33 -4.02 0.19 10.86
N THR A 34 -3.91 -1.11 10.54
CA THR A 34 -4.84 -2.17 10.97
C THR A 34 -6.30 -1.94 10.55
N GLY A 35 -6.53 -1.11 9.52
CA GLY A 35 -7.86 -0.79 9.01
C GLY A 35 -8.53 -1.95 8.26
N SER A 36 -7.74 -2.95 7.85
CA SER A 36 -8.23 -4.11 7.08
C SER A 36 -9.07 -5.09 7.89
N ASP A 37 -9.00 -5.07 9.23
CA ASP A 37 -9.70 -6.06 10.07
C ASP A 37 -11.22 -6.07 9.86
N PHE A 38 -11.80 -4.90 9.62
CA PHE A 38 -13.21 -4.78 9.26
C PHE A 38 -13.50 -5.13 7.80
N LEU A 39 -12.53 -4.91 6.89
CA LEU A 39 -12.69 -5.17 5.46
C LEU A 39 -12.70 -6.65 5.12
N VAL A 40 -12.03 -7.50 5.90
CA VAL A 40 -12.04 -8.95 5.67
C VAL A 40 -13.47 -9.51 5.69
N THR A 41 -14.29 -9.07 6.64
CA THR A 41 -15.70 -9.45 6.73
C THR A 41 -16.49 -8.96 5.52
N LEU A 42 -16.34 -7.68 5.17
CA LEU A 42 -17.05 -7.08 4.03
C LEU A 42 -16.68 -7.71 2.70
N ALA A 43 -15.41 -8.02 2.48
CA ALA A 43 -14.92 -8.69 1.28
C ALA A 43 -15.49 -10.11 1.16
N LYS A 44 -15.55 -10.84 2.28
CA LYS A 44 -16.16 -12.17 2.33
C LYS A 44 -17.64 -12.13 2.00
N GLU A 45 -18.39 -11.19 2.56
CA GLU A 45 -19.82 -11.01 2.26
C GLU A 45 -20.06 -10.64 0.80
N ALA A 46 -19.21 -9.77 0.24
CA ALA A 46 -19.27 -9.37 -1.15
C ALA A 46 -18.68 -10.40 -2.13
N LYS A 47 -18.11 -11.52 -1.63
CA LYS A 47 -17.41 -12.54 -2.41
C LYS A 47 -16.26 -11.96 -3.26
N VAL A 48 -15.59 -10.93 -2.76
CA VAL A 48 -14.41 -10.33 -3.38
C VAL A 48 -13.17 -11.04 -2.84
N PRO A 49 -12.34 -11.69 -3.69
CA PRO A 49 -11.05 -12.23 -3.25
C PRO A 49 -10.17 -11.09 -2.74
N LEU A 50 -9.66 -11.21 -1.52
CA LEU A 50 -8.90 -10.16 -0.84
C LEU A 50 -7.58 -10.74 -0.32
N TYR A 51 -6.47 -10.09 -0.66
CA TYR A 51 -5.17 -10.32 -0.03
C TYR A 51 -4.75 -9.07 0.74
N VAL A 52 -4.35 -9.27 1.99
CA VAL A 52 -3.93 -8.19 2.90
C VAL A 52 -2.49 -8.43 3.33
N ALA A 53 -1.65 -7.41 3.19
CA ALA A 53 -0.34 -7.36 3.81
C ALA A 53 -0.33 -6.25 4.88
N LYS A 54 -0.16 -6.65 6.15
CA LYS A 54 0.02 -5.71 7.26
C LYS A 54 1.50 -5.37 7.40
N THR A 55 1.91 -4.26 6.80
CA THR A 55 3.32 -3.87 6.71
C THR A 55 3.47 -2.36 6.64
N ARG A 56 4.66 -1.88 6.98
CA ARG A 56 5.10 -0.49 6.81
C ARG A 56 6.42 -0.40 6.04
N ALA A 57 7.01 -1.52 5.65
CA ALA A 57 8.30 -1.55 4.99
C ALA A 57 8.17 -0.95 3.59
N PHE A 58 9.04 0.00 3.24
CA PHE A 58 9.03 0.60 1.91
C PHE A 58 9.23 -0.42 0.77
N SER A 59 10.00 -1.49 1.00
CA SER A 59 10.16 -2.58 0.04
C SER A 59 8.84 -3.25 -0.32
N ASP A 60 7.96 -3.42 0.67
CA ASP A 60 6.67 -4.09 0.47
C ASP A 60 5.69 -3.17 -0.26
N LEU A 61 5.83 -1.85 -0.12
CA LEU A 61 5.10 -0.88 -0.94
C LEU A 61 5.43 -1.03 -2.43
N VAL A 62 6.73 -1.08 -2.76
CA VAL A 62 7.20 -1.25 -4.13
C VAL A 62 6.73 -2.60 -4.69
N GLN A 63 6.93 -3.69 -3.93
CA GLN A 63 6.51 -5.02 -4.34
C GLN A 63 4.98 -5.11 -4.50
N GLY A 64 4.21 -4.45 -3.63
CA GLY A 64 2.75 -4.45 -3.70
C GLY A 64 2.21 -3.83 -5.00
N VAL A 65 2.89 -2.81 -5.55
CA VAL A 65 2.53 -2.26 -6.88
C VAL A 65 2.83 -3.27 -7.98
N VAL A 66 4.01 -3.90 -7.96
CA VAL A 66 4.39 -4.93 -8.94
C VAL A 66 3.43 -6.12 -8.91
N ASP A 67 3.03 -6.56 -7.72
CA ASP A 67 2.07 -7.65 -7.53
C ASP A 67 0.67 -7.24 -8.02
N ALA A 68 0.28 -5.98 -7.82
CA ALA A 68 -0.99 -5.47 -8.31
C ALA A 68 -1.07 -5.44 -9.83
N GLU A 69 -0.01 -5.05 -10.52
CA GLU A 69 0.02 -5.06 -11.98
C GLU A 69 -0.10 -6.47 -12.57
N LYS A 70 0.56 -7.45 -11.94
CA LYS A 70 0.58 -8.84 -12.41
C LYS A 70 -0.69 -9.60 -12.04
N GLU A 71 -1.06 -9.52 -10.77
CA GLU A 71 -2.04 -10.44 -10.17
C GLU A 71 -3.27 -9.71 -9.61
N GLY A 72 -3.22 -8.40 -9.37
CA GLY A 72 -4.31 -7.64 -8.76
C GLY A 72 -5.32 -7.06 -9.75
N ALA A 73 -6.58 -6.95 -9.34
CA ALA A 73 -7.57 -6.12 -10.03
C ALA A 73 -7.49 -4.66 -9.57
N VAL A 74 -7.28 -4.47 -8.26
CA VAL A 74 -7.18 -3.16 -7.60
C VAL A 74 -6.19 -3.30 -6.45
N LEU A 75 -5.38 -2.27 -6.21
CA LEU A 75 -4.54 -2.11 -5.02
C LEU A 75 -5.04 -0.95 -4.18
N VAL A 76 -5.23 -1.19 -2.88
CA VAL A 76 -5.49 -0.15 -1.89
C VAL A 76 -4.32 -0.04 -0.93
N ILE A 77 -3.91 1.19 -0.63
CA ILE A 77 -2.79 1.49 0.26
C ILE A 77 -3.29 2.41 1.38
N ASP A 78 -3.35 1.90 2.62
CA ASP A 78 -3.87 2.64 3.78
C ASP A 78 -2.84 2.65 4.92
N SER A 79 -2.04 3.70 5.10
CA SER A 79 -1.86 4.87 4.26
C SER A 79 -0.39 5.00 3.81
N ILE A 80 -0.18 5.70 2.68
CA ILE A 80 1.14 5.97 2.11
C ILE A 80 2.09 6.65 3.11
N THR A 81 1.56 7.45 4.03
CA THR A 81 2.32 8.22 5.03
C THR A 81 3.21 7.32 5.88
N HIS A 82 2.74 6.13 6.27
CA HIS A 82 3.53 5.25 7.13
C HIS A 82 4.74 4.64 6.41
N PHE A 83 4.61 4.32 5.12
CA PHE A 83 5.75 3.87 4.31
C PHE A 83 6.80 4.97 4.15
N TRP A 84 6.36 6.21 3.95
CA TRP A 84 7.27 7.36 3.91
C TRP A 84 8.01 7.55 5.24
N GLN A 85 7.30 7.52 6.37
CA GLN A 85 7.92 7.64 7.69
C GLN A 85 8.90 6.51 8.00
N GLU A 86 8.56 5.28 7.59
CA GLU A 86 9.43 4.11 7.73
C GLU A 86 10.72 4.30 6.91
N LEU A 87 10.62 4.71 5.65
CA LEU A 87 11.78 5.00 4.80
C LEU A 87 12.72 6.04 5.43
N LEU A 88 12.17 7.14 5.94
CA LEU A 88 12.97 8.18 6.63
C LEU A 88 13.66 7.63 7.88
N THR A 89 12.94 6.84 8.67
CA THR A 89 13.44 6.25 9.92
C THR A 89 14.56 5.24 9.64
N SER A 90 14.35 4.36 8.66
CA SER A 90 15.30 3.33 8.25
C SER A 90 16.56 3.96 7.64
N TYR A 91 16.41 5.01 6.83
CA TYR A 91 17.55 5.76 6.31
C TYR A 91 18.37 6.42 7.44
N ALA A 92 17.73 7.13 8.37
CA ALA A 92 18.43 7.77 9.49
C ALA A 92 19.16 6.75 10.36
N LYS A 93 18.53 5.59 10.61
CA LYS A 93 19.12 4.47 11.34
C LYS A 93 20.35 3.90 10.62
N ALA A 94 20.28 3.72 9.30
CA ALA A 94 21.40 3.25 8.49
C ALA A 94 22.61 4.21 8.52
N LYS A 95 22.36 5.51 8.75
CA LYS A 95 23.41 6.53 8.97
C LYS A 95 23.89 6.63 10.42
N GLY A 96 23.44 5.74 11.32
CA GLY A 96 23.82 5.75 12.74
C GLY A 96 23.23 6.92 13.54
N ARG A 97 22.15 7.53 13.06
CA ARG A 97 21.58 8.74 13.69
C ARG A 97 20.40 8.39 14.57
N THR A 98 20.57 8.58 15.87
CA THR A 98 19.53 8.41 16.87
C THR A 98 18.51 9.55 16.79
N GLY A 99 17.22 9.22 16.88
CA GLY A 99 16.12 10.20 16.86
C GLY A 99 15.67 10.68 15.47
N GLY A 100 16.04 10.00 14.38
CA GLY A 100 15.48 10.27 13.05
C GLY A 100 16.00 11.55 12.38
N LYS A 101 17.16 12.06 12.80
CA LYS A 101 17.72 13.31 12.25
C LYS A 101 18.17 13.14 10.80
N LEU A 102 17.63 13.98 9.92
CA LEU A 102 18.00 14.11 8.52
C LEU A 102 18.60 15.49 8.26
N TYR A 103 19.65 15.54 7.45
CA TYR A 103 20.30 16.76 7.00
C TYR A 103 19.97 17.01 5.52
N PHE A 104 20.31 18.20 5.04
CA PHE A 104 19.96 18.64 3.69
C PHE A 104 20.44 17.65 2.59
N GLN A 105 21.67 17.15 2.72
CA GLN A 105 22.28 16.22 1.77
C GLN A 105 21.62 14.84 1.71
N ASP A 106 20.83 14.46 2.72
CA ASP A 106 20.17 13.16 2.76
C ASP A 106 18.93 13.08 1.86
N TRP A 107 18.35 14.23 1.53
CA TRP A 107 17.12 14.29 0.73
C TRP A 107 17.30 13.82 -0.71
N GLY A 108 18.50 13.94 -1.29
CA GLY A 108 18.79 13.42 -2.63
C GLY A 108 18.59 11.90 -2.69
N PRO A 109 19.37 11.13 -1.91
CA PRO A 109 19.23 9.67 -1.82
C PRO A 109 17.83 9.21 -1.41
N ILE A 110 17.20 9.86 -0.42
CA ILE A 110 15.84 9.49 0.03
C ILE A 110 14.83 9.63 -1.12
N LYS A 111 14.90 10.71 -1.89
CA LYS A 111 14.04 10.93 -3.06
C LYS A 111 14.35 9.95 -4.19
N GLU A 112 15.61 9.55 -4.38
CA GLU A 112 15.95 8.44 -5.28
C GLU A 112 15.31 7.13 -4.87
N THR A 113 15.39 6.77 -3.60
CA THR A 113 14.74 5.54 -3.12
C THR A 113 13.22 5.62 -3.28
N TRP A 114 12.60 6.76 -2.94
CA TRP A 114 11.16 6.96 -3.11
C TRP A 114 10.72 6.87 -4.58
N ARG A 115 11.57 7.29 -5.52
CA ARG A 115 11.31 7.15 -6.96
C ARG A 115 11.08 5.71 -7.39
N GLY A 116 11.67 4.74 -6.70
CA GLY A 116 11.40 3.31 -6.95
C GLY A 116 9.93 2.91 -6.76
N PHE A 117 9.13 3.70 -6.03
CA PHE A 117 7.68 3.54 -5.96
C PHE A 117 6.96 4.42 -6.99
N THR A 118 7.31 5.70 -7.11
CA THR A 118 6.57 6.64 -7.97
C THR A 118 6.78 6.41 -9.46
N ASP A 119 7.91 5.84 -9.87
CA ASP A 119 8.21 5.60 -11.28
C ASP A 119 7.49 4.34 -11.83
N LEU A 120 6.73 3.64 -10.99
CA LEU A 120 5.93 2.48 -11.38
C LEU A 120 4.56 2.84 -11.99
N PHE A 121 4.13 4.11 -11.94
CA PHE A 121 2.82 4.53 -12.44
C PHE A 121 2.78 5.97 -12.97
#